data_AF-A0A662DH08-F1
#
_entry.id   AF-A0A662DH08-F1
#
_cell.length_a   1.000
_cell.length_b   1.000
_cell.length_c   1.000
_cell.angle_alpha   90.00
_cell.angle_beta   90.00
_cell.angle_gamma   90.00
#
_symmetry.space_group_name_H-M   'P 1'
#
loop_
_entity.id
_entity.type
_entity.pdbx_description
1 polymer ?
#
loop_
_entity_poly.entity_id
_entity_poly.type
_entity_poly.pdbx_seq_one_letter_code
_entity_poly.pdbx_strand_id
1 'polypeptide(L)' 'MRFTKSTTVAQILKHPKGRKILAKYHLPCLHCPMAAYEVGKLKIGEVARMYRINIQGLLTELNYSPETQE' A
#
# COMPACT_ATOMS: atom_id res chain seq x y z
N MET A 1 -13.39 3.19 -5.95
CA MET A 1 -12.87 3.48 -4.59
C MET A 1 -11.53 4.18 -4.77
N ARG A 2 -11.27 5.32 -4.11
CA ARG A 2 -10.03 6.10 -4.30
C ARG A 2 -9.17 6.03 -3.03
N PHE A 3 -7.94 5.54 -3.15
CA PHE A 3 -6.95 5.52 -2.10
C PHE A 3 -6.29 6.89 -1.95
N THR A 4 -6.05 7.32 -0.72
CA THR A 4 -5.38 8.58 -0.40
C THR A 4 -4.34 8.34 0.68
N LYS A 5 -3.55 9.37 1.00
CA LYS A 5 -2.54 9.31 2.08
C LYS A 5 -3.13 8.96 3.45
N SER A 6 -4.42 9.27 3.66
CA SER A 6 -5.15 8.96 4.89
C SER A 6 -5.74 7.56 4.92
N THR A 7 -5.70 6.81 3.82
CA THR A 7 -6.18 5.42 3.79
C THR A 7 -5.27 4.51 4.59
N THR A 8 -5.86 3.61 5.36
CA THR A 8 -5.12 2.65 6.19
C THR A 8 -4.54 1.52 5.34
N VAL A 9 -3.37 0.99 5.72
CA VAL A 9 -2.75 -0.13 4.98
C VAL A 9 -3.67 -1.35 4.96
N ALA A 10 -4.43 -1.62 6.03
CA ALA A 10 -5.40 -2.71 6.05
C ALA A 10 -6.48 -2.58 4.97
N GLN A 11 -6.91 -1.36 4.62
CA GLN A 11 -7.87 -1.16 3.52
C GLN A 11 -7.25 -1.45 2.17
N ILE A 12 -5.98 -1.11 1.98
CA ILE A 12 -5.22 -1.44 0.77
C ILE A 12 -5.02 -2.97 0.67
N LEU A 13 -4.69 -3.64 1.79
CA LEU A 13 -4.49 -5.09 1.83
C LEU A 13 -5.77 -5.90 1.57
N LYS A 14 -6.95 -5.34 1.82
CA LYS A 14 -8.24 -5.94 1.41
C LYS A 14 -8.44 -5.92 -0.10
N HIS A 15 -7.73 -5.06 -0.83
CA HIS A 15 -7.79 -5.01 -2.28
C HIS A 15 -6.91 -6.12 -2.89
N PRO A 16 -7.40 -6.91 -3.86
CA PRO A 16 -6.66 -8.04 -4.43
C PRO A 16 -5.30 -7.63 -5.01
N LYS A 17 -5.22 -6.44 -5.63
CA LYS A 17 -3.96 -5.89 -6.16
C LYS A 17 -3.09 -5.18 -5.11
N GLY A 18 -3.64 -4.83 -3.96
CA GLY A 18 -2.97 -4.00 -2.96
C GLY A 18 -1.73 -4.67 -2.36
N ARG A 19 -1.80 -5.98 -2.07
CA ARG A 19 -0.62 -6.76 -1.64
C ARG A 19 0.51 -6.73 -2.66
N LYS A 20 0.20 -6.94 -3.95
CA LYS A 20 1.20 -6.97 -5.03
C LYS A 20 1.88 -5.61 -5.21
N ILE A 21 1.10 -4.52 -5.15
CA ILE A 21 1.64 -3.16 -5.26
C ILE A 21 2.49 -2.84 -4.03
N LEU A 22 2.00 -3.09 -2.80
CA LEU A 22 2.79 -2.83 -1.58
C LEU A 22 4.10 -3.62 -1.56
N ALA A 23 4.11 -4.85 -2.06
CA ALA A 23 5.33 -5.67 -2.21
C ALA A 23 6.32 -5.06 -3.22
N LYS A 24 5.83 -4.52 -4.35
CA LYS A 24 6.65 -3.81 -5.37
C LYS A 24 7.35 -2.57 -4.78
N TYR A 25 6.72 -1.90 -3.82
CA TYR A 25 7.29 -0.73 -3.13
C TYR A 25 8.14 -1.11 -1.91
N HIS A 26 8.60 -2.36 -1.82
CA HIS A 26 9.50 -2.86 -0.78
C HIS A 26 9.03 -2.62 0.65
N LEU A 27 7.72 -2.64 0.91
CA LEU A 27 7.25 -2.56 2.30
C LEU A 27 7.60 -3.88 3.00
N PRO A 28 8.61 -3.90 3.90
CA PRO A 28 8.97 -5.13 4.59
C PRO A 28 7.85 -5.48 5.58
N CYS A 29 7.84 -6.73 6.03
CA CYS A 29 7.00 -7.18 7.15
C CYS A 29 5.50 -7.40 6.87
N LEU A 30 5.02 -7.32 5.61
CA LEU A 30 3.63 -7.70 5.29
C LEU A 30 3.36 -9.21 5.30
N HIS A 31 4.41 -10.04 5.35
CA HIS A 31 4.31 -11.49 5.43
C HIS A 31 4.19 -12.02 6.86
N CYS A 32 4.54 -11.20 7.87
CA CYS A 32 4.36 -11.56 9.27
C CYS A 32 2.96 -11.13 9.74
N PRO A 33 2.13 -12.02 10.30
CA PRO A 33 0.76 -11.70 10.70
C PRO A 33 0.67 -10.53 11.69
N MET A 34 1.60 -10.48 12.65
CA MET A 34 1.64 -9.45 13.68
C MET A 34 2.00 -8.08 13.08
N ALA A 35 3.05 -8.03 12.27
CA ALA A 35 3.47 -6.78 11.64
C ALA A 35 2.43 -6.28 10.61
N ALA A 36 1.79 -7.17 9.85
CA ALA A 36 0.70 -6.80 8.95
C ALA A 36 -0.51 -6.22 9.71
N TYR A 37 -0.79 -6.71 10.91
CA TYR A 37 -1.84 -6.17 11.77
C TYR A 37 -1.47 -4.79 12.34
N GLU A 38 -0.24 -4.60 12.82
CA GLU A 38 0.24 -3.31 13.33
C GLU A 38 0.31 -2.23 12.25
N VAL A 39 1.02 -2.50 11.14
CA VAL A 39 1.08 -1.60 9.97
C VAL A 39 -0.30 -1.40 9.37
N GLY A 40 -1.16 -2.42 9.43
CA GLY A 40 -2.55 -2.36 8.97
C GLY A 40 -3.38 -1.26 9.63
N LYS A 41 -3.04 -0.85 10.85
CA LYS A 41 -3.69 0.25 11.59
C LYS A 41 -3.17 1.64 11.21
N LEU A 42 -2.01 1.71 10.57
CA LEU A 42 -1.38 2.97 10.18
C LEU A 42 -1.87 3.46 8.81
N LYS A 43 -1.85 4.78 8.64
CA LYS A 43 -2.13 5.43 7.36
C LYS A 43 -0.98 5.17 6.40
N ILE A 44 -1.28 4.90 5.13
CA ILE A 44 -0.27 4.62 4.10
C ILE A 44 0.69 5.79 3.91
N GLY A 45 0.25 7.04 4.14
CA GLY A 45 1.13 8.20 4.10
C GLY A 45 2.21 8.20 5.19
N GLU A 46 1.85 7.78 6.41
CA GLU A 46 2.79 7.66 7.53
C GLU A 46 3.80 6.53 7.27
N VAL A 47 3.28 5.38 6.85
CA VAL A 47 4.09 4.21 6.50
C VAL A 47 5.06 4.55 5.36
N ALA A 48 4.58 5.21 4.31
CA ALA A 48 5.45 5.62 3.21
C ALA A 48 6.53 6.61 3.65
N ARG A 49 6.23 7.50 4.61
CA ARG A 49 7.24 8.40 5.19
C ARG A 49 8.29 7.62 6.00
N MET A 50 7.86 6.69 6.85
CA MET A 50 8.76 5.86 7.67
C MET A 50 9.74 5.05 6.83
N TYR A 51 9.23 4.40 5.78
CA TYR A 51 10.04 3.56 4.90
C TYR A 51 10.63 4.30 3.70
N ARG A 52 10.51 5.64 3.64
CA ARG A 52 10.95 6.48 2.51
C ARG A 52 10.43 6.00 1.15
N ILE A 53 9.19 5.52 1.12
CA ILE A 53 8.49 5.06 -0.08
C ILE A 53 7.90 6.29 -0.80
N ASN A 54 7.94 6.26 -2.14
CA ASN A 54 7.26 7.26 -2.95
C ASN A 54 5.73 7.08 -2.86
N ILE A 55 5.12 7.78 -1.91
CA ILE A 55 3.68 7.76 -1.67
C ILE A 55 2.88 8.20 -2.90
N GLN A 56 3.41 9.12 -3.70
CA GLN A 56 2.68 9.66 -4.83
C GLN A 56 2.59 8.63 -5.96
N GLY A 57 3.71 7.97 -6.28
CA GLY A 57 3.72 6.84 -7.21
C GLY A 57 2.87 5.67 -6.73
N LEU A 58 2.97 5.32 -5.45
CA LEU A 58 2.17 4.23 -4.86
C LEU A 58 0.67 4.51 -4.92
N LEU A 59 0.24 5.75 -4.59
CA LEU A 59 -1.16 6.14 -4.72
C LEU A 59 -1.60 6.19 -6.18
N THR A 60 -0.74 6.60 -7.11
CA THR A 60 -1.04 6.52 -8.54
C THR A 60 -1.27 5.06 -8.94
N GLU A 61 -0.35 4.14 -8.70
CA GLU A 61 -0.53 2.70 -9.05
C GLU A 61 -1.74 2.06 -8.36
N LEU A 62 -2.07 2.48 -7.12
CA LEU A 62 -3.24 1.95 -6.40
C LEU A 62 -4.57 2.47 -6.96
N ASN A 63 -4.61 3.72 -7.46
CA ASN A 63 -5.83 4.35 -7.97
C ASN A 63 -5.99 4.23 -9.47
N TYR A 64 -4.89 4.25 -10.19
CA TYR A 64 -4.80 4.07 -11.61
C TYR A 64 -4.67 2.56 -11.83
N SER A 65 -5.76 1.94 -12.27
CA SER A 65 -5.64 0.69 -13.02
C SER A 65 -5.64 1.06 -14.50
N PRO A 66 -4.49 1.34 -15.13
CA PRO A 66 -4.35 0.91 -16.50
C PRO A 66 -4.24 -0.61 -16.42
N GLU A 67 -5.35 -1.30 -16.68
CA GLU A 67 -5.20 -2.50 -17.46
C GLU A 67 -4.63 -2.05 -18.81
N THR A 68 -3.32 -2.03 -18.90
CA THR A 68 -2.56 -1.91 -20.14
C THR A 68 -1.47 -2.94 -19.93
N GLN A 69 -1.78 -4.19 -20.26
CA GLN A 69 -1.52 -4.77 -21.59
C GLN A 69 -0.05 -4.54 -21.94
N GLU A 70 0.78 -5.55 -21.65
CA GLU A 70 1.65 -6.28 -22.59
C GLU A 70 2.27 -7.49 -21.88
#